data_AF-A0A7V4GFF2-F1
#
_entry.id   AF-A0A7V4GFF2-F1
#
_cell.length_a   1.000
_cell.length_b   1.000
_cell.length_c   1.000
_cell.angle_alpha   90.00
_cell.angle_beta   90.00
_cell.angle_gamma   90.00
#
_symmetry.space_group_name_H-M   'P 1'
#
loop_
_entity.id
_entity.type
_entity.pdbx_description
1 polymer ?
#
loop_
_entity_poly.entity_id
_entity_poly.type
_entity_poly.pdbx_seq_one_letter_code
_entity_poly.pdbx_strand_id
1 'polypeptide(L)'
;MTTQHENATVGTRKALRLGLLAAALLAGAAACDDKECSRSSECPAGRYCSGGQCVPFADVPGADADADGDAPPDRPADTAADGDAEPPDGAEDDATGADGDAVDGIPADDGGGPGPCAVDEDCDDGSPCTDDRCEAGACAYSKHPDGEPCPDDEWCDGVEECFDGLCRNTVTPCPEPPDPCIYAACEEATRTCRDAPVVDGMMCGAETACGAIDVCIGGRCTRRLEGACDDGNPCTIDRCVTDAPGAPPHCERDYVTNGTSCTMPDPCGGAGPRVCVAGNCIAAADAPCGDGSLCTVTVCGEGAACTAVSPTPAIPLLACGSGITASTFTGANDVTTYGTCASGLTGGEAVYAVDLPAGTVRLTATLSEVVANGTPTVLVLGDACDPASCVASGASSVAATVTGGRRYYVVVDGAANARAAFSLAIDCS
;
A
#
# COMPACT_ATOMS: atom_id res chain seq x y z
N MET A 1 82.51 41.36 19.35
CA MET A 1 82.97 41.52 17.96
C MET A 1 81.84 41.02 17.07
N THR A 2 80.86 41.91 16.78
CA THR A 2 80.51 42.43 15.42
C THR A 2 79.94 41.31 14.53
N THR A 3 78.64 41.26 14.18
CA THR A 3 77.79 42.16 13.35
C THR A 3 76.37 41.55 13.31
N GLN A 4 75.22 42.17 12.99
CA GLN A 4 74.76 43.52 12.69
C GLN A 4 73.23 43.53 12.94
N HIS A 5 72.71 44.69 13.33
CA HIS A 5 71.30 45.00 13.56
C HIS A 5 70.75 45.85 12.40
N GLU A 6 69.51 45.58 11.98
CA GLU A 6 68.51 46.46 11.31
C GLU A 6 68.84 47.05 9.91
N ASN A 7 67.91 47.21 8.97
CA ASN A 7 66.58 47.80 9.11
C ASN A 7 65.67 47.64 7.85
N ALA A 8 64.34 47.77 8.08
CA ALA A 8 63.31 48.37 7.22
C ALA A 8 62.74 47.52 6.03
N THR A 9 61.43 47.46 5.69
CA THR A 9 60.25 48.26 6.05
C THR A 9 58.95 47.66 5.45
N VAL A 10 57.79 48.05 6.03
CA VAL A 10 56.44 48.27 5.43
C VAL A 10 55.46 47.09 5.26
N GLY A 11 54.30 47.22 5.94
CA GLY A 11 53.00 47.09 5.26
C GLY A 11 51.93 46.18 5.88
N THR A 12 51.10 46.73 6.78
CA THR A 12 49.64 46.49 6.96
C THR A 12 49.12 45.03 6.99
N ARG A 13 48.37 44.57 8.00
CA ARG A 13 46.97 44.97 8.28
C ARG A 13 46.55 44.65 9.72
N LYS A 14 45.74 45.58 10.25
CA LYS A 14 44.99 45.61 11.51
C LYS A 14 44.52 44.26 12.08
N ALA A 15 44.81 44.08 13.36
CA ALA A 15 44.04 43.26 14.28
C ALA A 15 42.72 43.95 14.66
N LEU A 16 41.64 43.19 14.82
CA LEU A 16 40.49 43.60 15.63
C LEU A 16 39.99 42.42 16.49
N ARG A 17 39.56 42.79 17.69
CA ARG A 17 39.47 42.02 18.93
C ARG A 17 38.23 41.11 19.03
N LEU A 18 38.46 39.99 19.74
CA LEU A 18 37.66 39.36 20.79
C LEU A 18 36.41 40.14 21.30
N GLY A 19 35.28 39.43 21.40
CA GLY A 19 34.12 39.87 22.21
C GLY A 19 32.81 39.14 21.89
N LEU A 20 32.51 38.08 22.67
CA LEU A 20 31.24 37.36 22.78
C LEU A 20 30.00 38.27 22.80
N LEU A 21 28.92 37.91 22.09
CA LEU A 21 27.53 37.98 22.60
C LEU A 21 26.50 37.38 21.60
N ALA A 22 25.72 36.44 22.15
CA ALA A 22 24.31 36.13 21.89
C ALA A 22 23.86 35.58 20.51
N ALA A 23 23.64 34.26 20.55
CA ALA A 23 22.55 33.49 19.94
C ALA A 23 21.51 34.24 19.06
N ALA A 24 21.52 33.91 17.77
CA ALA A 24 20.33 33.88 16.92
C ALA A 24 20.62 33.00 15.70
N LEU A 25 20.30 31.71 15.79
CA LEU A 25 20.10 30.81 14.66
C LEU A 25 19.05 29.81 15.10
N LEU A 26 17.80 30.30 15.12
CA LEU A 26 16.62 29.46 15.15
C LEU A 26 16.36 28.94 13.74
N ALA A 27 15.99 27.67 13.72
CA ALA A 27 15.58 26.86 12.60
C ALA A 27 14.78 27.60 11.53
N GLY A 28 15.20 27.44 10.28
CA GLY A 28 14.27 27.46 9.16
C GLY A 28 13.47 26.16 9.19
N ALA A 29 12.47 26.09 10.07
CA ALA A 29 11.32 25.23 9.87
C ALA A 29 10.31 26.07 9.09
N ALA A 30 9.93 25.63 7.90
CA ALA A 30 8.81 26.19 7.18
C ALA A 30 7.57 26.04 8.07
N ALA A 31 7.16 27.13 8.71
CA ALA A 31 5.82 27.26 9.26
C ALA A 31 4.87 27.34 8.05
N CYS A 32 4.09 26.27 7.83
CA CYS A 32 2.86 26.39 7.06
C CYS A 32 1.85 27.07 7.99
N ASP A 33 1.58 28.34 7.70
CA ASP A 33 0.48 29.12 8.26
C ASP A 33 -0.84 28.49 7.79
N ASP A 34 -1.73 28.15 8.72
CA ASP A 34 -3.04 27.57 8.44
C ASP A 34 -3.90 28.52 7.59
N LYS A 35 -4.57 27.99 6.55
CA LYS A 35 -6.04 27.96 6.38
C LYS A 35 -6.44 27.66 4.94
N GLU A 36 -7.47 26.83 4.80
CA GLU A 36 -8.02 26.24 3.57
C GLU A 36 -7.35 24.93 3.14
N CYS A 37 -7.67 23.86 3.87
CA CYS A 37 -7.62 22.51 3.32
C CYS A 37 -8.93 22.24 2.55
N SER A 38 -8.84 21.56 1.42
CA SER A 38 -9.99 21.02 0.67
C SER A 38 -10.15 19.51 0.88
N ARG A 39 -9.10 18.84 1.37
CA ARG A 39 -9.04 17.38 1.59
C ARG A 39 -8.18 17.05 2.79
N SER A 40 -8.46 15.92 3.44
CA SER A 40 -7.70 15.47 4.63
C SER A 40 -6.23 15.12 4.32
N SER A 41 -5.90 14.75 3.08
CA SER A 41 -4.52 14.52 2.62
C SER A 41 -3.65 15.78 2.62
N GLU A 42 -4.26 16.96 2.70
CA GLU A 42 -3.57 18.25 2.74
C GLU A 42 -3.20 18.65 4.18
N CYS A 43 -3.63 17.86 5.18
CA CYS A 43 -3.35 18.09 6.59
C CYS A 43 -2.12 17.27 7.06
N PRO A 44 -1.35 17.79 8.04
CA PRO A 44 -0.27 17.04 8.67
C PRO A 44 -0.75 15.76 9.36
N ALA A 45 0.15 14.78 9.49
CA ALA A 45 -0.13 13.50 10.12
C ALA A 45 -0.82 13.66 11.50
N GLY A 46 -1.96 12.98 11.68
CA GLY A 46 -2.78 13.02 12.89
C GLY A 46 -3.86 14.12 12.91
N ARG A 47 -4.09 14.82 11.79
CA ARG A 47 -5.17 15.81 11.60
C ARG A 47 -5.97 15.53 10.33
N TYR A 48 -7.22 15.97 10.29
CA TYR A 48 -8.10 15.84 9.11
C TYR A 48 -8.78 17.17 8.79
N CYS A 49 -9.26 17.32 7.56
CA CYS A 49 -9.85 18.57 7.11
C CYS A 49 -11.33 18.64 7.48
N SER A 50 -11.72 19.65 8.26
CA SER A 50 -13.11 19.91 8.63
C SER A 50 -13.41 21.40 8.48
N GLY A 51 -14.38 21.73 7.62
CA GLY A 51 -14.79 23.14 7.39
C GLY A 51 -13.63 24.05 6.95
N GLY A 52 -12.70 23.54 6.14
CA GLY A 52 -11.53 24.29 5.65
C GLY A 52 -10.37 24.42 6.64
N GLN A 53 -10.42 23.71 7.78
CA GLN A 53 -9.35 23.71 8.79
C GLN A 53 -8.90 22.30 9.18
N CYS A 54 -7.59 22.13 9.38
CA CYS A 54 -7.01 20.89 9.87
C CYS A 54 -7.20 20.76 11.38
N VAL A 55 -8.07 19.86 11.83
CA VAL A 55 -8.40 19.62 13.24
C VAL A 55 -7.88 18.25 13.71
N PRO A 56 -7.56 18.07 15.01
CA PRO A 56 -7.13 16.79 15.57
C PRO A 56 -8.24 15.74 15.56
N PHE A 57 -7.87 14.46 15.41
CA PHE A 57 -8.81 13.33 15.35
C PHE A 57 -9.71 13.19 16.60
N ALA A 58 -9.23 13.63 17.76
CA ALA A 58 -9.97 13.53 19.02
C ALA A 58 -11.17 14.50 19.13
N ASP A 59 -11.26 15.49 18.24
CA ASP A 59 -12.25 16.57 18.31
C ASP A 59 -13.41 16.42 17.31
N VAL A 60 -13.52 15.28 16.60
CA VAL A 60 -14.64 14.98 15.67
C VAL A 60 -15.82 14.41 16.44
N PRO A 61 -17.02 15.01 16.37
CA PRO A 61 -18.22 14.39 16.92
C PRO A 61 -18.59 13.16 16.07
N GLY A 62 -18.61 11.95 16.68
CA GLY A 62 -19.05 10.70 16.03
C GLY A 62 -17.94 9.85 15.39
N ALA A 63 -16.67 10.19 15.58
CA ALA A 63 -15.57 9.29 15.22
C ALA A 63 -15.38 8.24 16.33
N ASP A 64 -16.06 7.11 16.20
CA ASP A 64 -15.69 5.92 16.96
C ASP A 64 -14.31 5.47 16.47
N ALA A 65 -13.35 5.43 17.40
CA ALA A 65 -12.02 4.92 17.11
C ALA A 65 -12.10 3.40 16.95
N ASP A 66 -12.23 2.93 15.71
CA ASP A 66 -11.98 1.53 15.40
C ASP A 66 -10.50 1.20 15.71
N ALA A 67 -10.28 0.06 16.35
CA ALA A 67 -9.02 -0.34 16.96
C ALA A 67 -7.88 -0.64 15.96
N ASP A 68 -8.06 -0.36 14.67
CA ASP A 68 -7.13 -0.67 13.59
C ASP A 68 -6.42 0.55 13.00
N GLY A 69 -6.75 1.78 13.41
CA GLY A 69 -5.98 2.97 13.02
C GLY A 69 -6.04 3.33 11.53
N ASP A 70 -6.96 2.74 10.77
CA ASP A 70 -7.21 3.08 9.37
C ASP A 70 -8.06 4.35 9.25
N ALA A 71 -7.68 5.22 8.32
CA ALA A 71 -8.44 6.42 8.00
C ALA A 71 -9.75 6.06 7.30
N PRO A 72 -10.90 6.69 7.64
CA PRO A 72 -12.13 6.49 6.87
C PRO A 72 -11.95 7.03 5.43
N PRO A 73 -12.67 6.46 4.44
CA PRO A 73 -12.51 6.81 3.04
C PRO A 73 -12.81 8.29 2.77
N ASP A 74 -12.02 8.88 1.86
CA ASP A 74 -12.10 10.27 1.42
C ASP A 74 -13.54 10.64 1.03
N ARG A 75 -14.21 11.43 1.87
CA ARG A 75 -15.42 12.16 1.49
C ARG A 75 -15.06 13.61 1.17
N PRO A 76 -15.48 14.16 0.02
CA PRO A 76 -15.31 15.57 -0.28
C PRO A 76 -16.03 16.43 0.75
N ALA A 77 -15.37 17.48 1.24
CA ALA A 77 -16.00 18.52 2.04
C ALA A 77 -16.90 19.36 1.13
N ASP A 78 -18.16 18.95 1.00
CA ASP A 78 -19.35 19.81 1.00
C ASP A 78 -20.53 19.07 0.36
N THR A 79 -21.37 18.48 1.20
CA THR A 79 -22.83 18.51 1.12
C THR A 79 -23.35 17.98 2.45
N ALA A 80 -23.49 18.89 3.41
CA ALA A 80 -24.36 18.65 4.54
C ALA A 80 -25.81 18.89 4.06
N ALA A 81 -26.50 17.81 3.73
CA ALA A 81 -27.95 17.67 3.87
C ALA A 81 -28.26 16.16 3.74
N ASP A 82 -28.70 15.60 4.87
CA ASP A 82 -29.60 14.44 5.00
C ASP A 82 -29.08 13.11 4.41
N GLY A 83 -28.83 12.03 5.13
CA GLY A 83 -29.40 11.58 6.39
C GLY A 83 -30.02 10.20 6.15
N ASP A 84 -29.21 9.15 5.99
CA ASP A 84 -29.73 7.76 5.96
C ASP A 84 -28.73 6.81 6.61
N ALA A 85 -28.93 6.60 7.91
CA ALA A 85 -28.51 5.38 8.57
C ALA A 85 -29.68 4.40 8.47
N GLU A 86 -29.51 3.30 7.74
CA GLU A 86 -30.21 2.07 8.13
C GLU A 86 -29.71 1.68 9.53
N PRO A 87 -30.62 1.28 10.44
CA PRO A 87 -30.51 -0.08 10.96
C PRO A 87 -31.90 -0.68 11.28
N PRO A 88 -32.03 -1.83 11.97
CA PRO A 88 -32.37 -3.11 11.39
C PRO A 88 -33.73 -3.66 11.88
N ASP A 89 -34.13 -4.81 11.32
CA ASP A 89 -35.20 -5.67 11.82
C ASP A 89 -35.13 -5.91 13.35
N GLY A 90 -36.27 -5.78 14.04
CA GLY A 90 -36.44 -6.33 15.39
C GLY A 90 -37.41 -5.56 16.27
N ALA A 91 -38.64 -6.07 16.36
CA ALA A 91 -39.67 -5.64 17.30
C ALA A 91 -39.23 -5.69 18.77
N GLU A 92 -39.66 -4.72 19.59
CA GLU A 92 -40.19 -4.93 20.95
C GLU A 92 -41.22 -3.84 21.29
N ASP A 93 -42.38 -4.29 21.78
CA ASP A 93 -43.43 -3.48 22.40
C ASP A 93 -42.91 -2.76 23.65
N ASP A 94 -43.19 -1.46 23.81
CA ASP A 94 -43.62 -0.97 25.13
C ASP A 94 -44.42 0.33 25.03
N ALA A 95 -45.53 0.36 25.75
CA ALA A 95 -46.52 1.42 25.76
C ALA A 95 -46.21 2.44 26.86
N THR A 96 -46.30 3.76 26.58
CA THR A 96 -46.74 4.77 27.56
C THR A 96 -47.13 6.12 26.95
N GLY A 97 -48.29 6.65 27.37
CA GLY A 97 -48.64 8.08 27.40
C GLY A 97 -49.25 8.61 26.09
N ALA A 98 -50.53 8.94 25.93
CA ALA A 98 -51.49 9.64 26.79
C ALA A 98 -51.09 11.08 27.16
N ASP A 99 -51.14 11.96 26.18
CA ASP A 99 -51.49 13.37 26.34
C ASP A 99 -52.46 13.78 25.23
N GLY A 100 -53.71 13.99 25.63
CA GLY A 100 -54.68 14.66 24.78
C GLY A 100 -54.41 16.15 24.79
N ASP A 101 -54.30 16.73 23.60
CA ASP A 101 -54.72 18.10 23.36
C ASP A 101 -55.31 18.20 21.94
N ALA A 102 -56.64 18.28 21.90
CA ALA A 102 -57.38 18.58 20.69
C ALA A 102 -57.29 20.09 20.46
N VAL A 103 -56.63 20.50 19.38
CA VAL A 103 -56.74 21.86 18.84
C VAL A 103 -57.44 21.81 17.49
N ASP A 104 -58.51 22.60 17.42
CA ASP A 104 -59.37 22.90 16.28
C ASP A 104 -58.59 23.27 15.01
N GLY A 105 -59.06 22.75 13.87
CA GLY A 105 -59.26 23.61 12.70
C GLY A 105 -58.37 23.42 11.46
N ILE A 106 -57.68 22.30 11.29
CA ILE A 106 -57.10 21.93 9.98
C ILE A 106 -57.67 20.57 9.61
N PRO A 107 -58.45 20.42 8.51
CA PRO A 107 -58.71 19.08 8.01
C PRO A 107 -57.36 18.51 7.58
N ALA A 108 -56.95 17.46 8.27
CA ALA A 108 -55.88 16.60 7.81
C ALA A 108 -56.31 16.08 6.45
N ASP A 109 -55.58 16.52 5.43
CA ASP A 109 -55.51 15.92 4.11
C ASP A 109 -54.78 14.57 4.25
N ASP A 110 -55.41 13.66 5.00
CA ASP A 110 -54.98 12.28 5.18
C ASP A 110 -55.77 11.44 4.18
N GLY A 111 -55.09 11.05 3.10
CA GLY A 111 -55.66 10.34 1.98
C GLY A 111 -56.58 9.16 2.33
N GLY A 112 -57.69 9.09 1.60
CA GLY A 112 -58.26 7.82 1.15
C GLY A 112 -59.23 7.08 2.07
N GLY A 113 -59.99 7.76 2.93
CA GLY A 113 -61.16 7.19 3.61
C GLY A 113 -62.47 7.89 3.19
N PRO A 114 -63.63 7.20 3.14
CA PRO A 114 -64.90 7.84 2.78
C PRO A 114 -65.34 8.81 3.88
N GLY A 115 -64.86 10.05 3.80
CA GLY A 115 -65.25 11.16 4.67
C GLY A 115 -66.65 11.68 4.34
N PRO A 116 -67.29 12.42 5.26
CA PRO A 116 -68.55 13.09 4.99
C PRO A 116 -68.36 14.25 3.99
N CYS A 117 -69.23 14.37 3.01
CA CYS A 117 -69.18 15.41 1.96
C CYS A 117 -70.54 16.11 1.79
N ALA A 118 -70.53 17.33 1.25
CA ALA A 118 -71.74 18.09 0.90
C ALA A 118 -71.85 18.36 -0.62
N VAL A 119 -70.72 18.48 -1.31
CA VAL A 119 -70.58 18.63 -2.77
C VAL A 119 -69.44 17.76 -3.30
N ASP A 120 -69.42 17.51 -4.61
CA ASP A 120 -68.40 16.66 -5.27
C ASP A 120 -66.97 17.17 -5.02
N GLU A 121 -66.76 18.49 -4.95
CA GLU A 121 -65.45 19.12 -4.67
C GLU A 121 -64.91 18.81 -3.26
N ASP A 122 -65.78 18.46 -2.31
CA ASP A 122 -65.35 18.01 -0.97
C ASP A 122 -64.71 16.61 -1.00
N CYS A 123 -64.81 15.92 -2.15
CA CYS A 123 -64.32 14.56 -2.34
C CYS A 123 -63.09 14.48 -3.25
N ASP A 124 -62.54 15.60 -3.72
CA ASP A 124 -61.34 15.63 -4.56
C ASP A 124 -60.19 14.91 -3.83
N ASP A 125 -59.77 13.75 -4.33
CA ASP A 125 -58.64 12.99 -3.81
C ASP A 125 -57.30 13.38 -4.47
N GLY A 126 -57.33 14.39 -5.35
CA GLY A 126 -56.16 14.88 -6.07
C GLY A 126 -55.68 13.93 -7.17
N SER A 127 -56.35 12.80 -7.43
CA SER A 127 -55.98 11.88 -8.50
C SER A 127 -56.67 12.23 -9.81
N PRO A 128 -55.92 12.53 -10.89
CA PRO A 128 -56.51 12.74 -12.22
C PRO A 128 -57.11 11.45 -12.83
N CYS A 129 -56.96 10.31 -12.17
CA CYS A 129 -57.43 9.00 -12.60
C CYS A 129 -58.70 8.55 -11.87
N THR A 130 -59.36 9.44 -11.13
CA THR A 130 -60.64 9.20 -10.46
C THR A 130 -61.65 10.29 -10.78
N ASP A 131 -62.89 9.87 -11.00
CA ASP A 131 -64.07 10.71 -11.01
C ASP A 131 -64.62 10.74 -9.56
N ASP A 132 -64.52 11.90 -8.90
CA ASP A 132 -64.85 12.05 -7.48
C ASP A 132 -66.24 12.66 -7.33
N ARG A 133 -67.11 11.98 -6.57
CA ARG A 133 -68.50 12.41 -6.36
C ARG A 133 -68.94 12.26 -4.92
N CYS A 134 -69.76 13.21 -4.48
CA CYS A 134 -70.42 13.14 -3.20
C CYS A 134 -71.77 12.44 -3.33
N GLU A 135 -71.82 11.15 -2.98
CA GLU A 135 -73.02 10.33 -3.07
C GLU A 135 -73.61 10.06 -1.68
N ALA A 136 -74.83 10.58 -1.45
CA ALA A 136 -75.56 10.41 -0.18
C ALA A 136 -74.78 10.85 1.09
N GLY A 137 -73.92 11.86 0.94
CA GLY A 137 -73.11 12.42 2.03
C GLY A 137 -71.83 11.64 2.33
N ALA A 138 -71.39 10.76 1.43
CA ALA A 138 -70.10 10.07 1.48
C ALA A 138 -69.38 10.14 0.12
N CYS A 139 -68.06 10.20 0.13
CA CYS A 139 -67.27 10.24 -1.10
C CYS A 139 -67.26 8.89 -1.82
N ALA A 140 -67.52 8.94 -3.13
CA ALA A 140 -67.45 7.84 -4.07
C ALA A 140 -66.44 8.17 -5.16
N TYR A 141 -65.52 7.23 -5.39
CA TYR A 141 -64.40 7.37 -6.33
C TYR A 141 -64.58 6.36 -7.46
N SER A 142 -64.70 6.84 -8.70
CA SER A 142 -64.76 5.97 -9.88
C SER A 142 -63.47 6.05 -10.69
N LYS A 143 -62.75 4.92 -10.78
CA LYS A 143 -61.48 4.84 -11.50
C LYS A 143 -61.68 5.02 -13.01
N HIS A 144 -60.82 5.83 -13.62
CA HIS A 144 -60.66 5.88 -15.06
C HIS A 144 -60.13 4.55 -15.61
N PRO A 145 -60.44 4.19 -16.87
CA PRO A 145 -59.87 3.02 -17.53
C PRO A 145 -58.35 3.00 -17.55
N ASP A 146 -57.76 1.81 -17.42
CA ASP A 146 -56.31 1.64 -17.54
C ASP A 146 -55.83 2.10 -18.94
N GLY A 147 -54.77 2.91 -18.97
CA GLY A 147 -54.19 3.47 -20.19
C GLY A 147 -54.78 4.83 -20.63
N GLU A 148 -55.69 5.43 -19.86
CA GLU A 148 -56.07 6.82 -20.11
C GLU A 148 -54.94 7.79 -19.71
N PRO A 149 -54.62 8.81 -20.53
CA PRO A 149 -53.57 9.77 -20.22
C PRO A 149 -53.91 10.63 -19.00
N CYS A 150 -52.96 10.80 -18.09
CA CYS A 150 -53.10 11.64 -16.89
C CYS A 150 -51.89 12.56 -16.65
N PRO A 151 -51.44 13.34 -17.65
CA PRO A 151 -50.19 14.10 -17.57
C PRO A 151 -50.25 15.16 -16.46
N ASP A 152 -49.17 15.27 -15.68
CA ASP A 152 -48.99 16.20 -14.55
C ASP A 152 -48.08 17.41 -14.89
N ASP A 153 -47.85 17.63 -16.19
CA ASP A 153 -46.95 18.64 -16.77
C ASP A 153 -45.44 18.42 -16.49
N GLU A 154 -45.05 17.33 -15.82
CA GLU A 154 -43.68 16.83 -15.80
C GLU A 154 -43.48 15.93 -17.03
N TRP A 155 -42.46 16.22 -17.84
CA TRP A 155 -42.22 15.46 -19.07
C TRP A 155 -41.13 14.40 -18.88
N CYS A 156 -40.15 14.65 -18.01
CA CYS A 156 -38.95 13.83 -17.87
C CYS A 156 -39.16 12.52 -17.12
N ASP A 157 -40.23 12.40 -16.34
CA ASP A 157 -40.55 11.22 -15.55
C ASP A 157 -41.31 10.16 -16.36
N GLY A 158 -41.97 10.53 -17.46
CA GLY A 158 -42.51 9.53 -18.38
C GLY A 158 -43.61 10.02 -19.31
N VAL A 159 -44.38 9.05 -19.77
CA VAL A 159 -45.78 9.27 -20.14
C VAL A 159 -46.60 8.71 -18.99
N GLU A 160 -47.58 9.45 -18.53
CA GLU A 160 -48.38 9.09 -17.36
C GLU A 160 -49.72 8.52 -17.84
N GLU A 161 -50.00 7.30 -17.38
CA GLU A 161 -51.22 6.59 -17.70
C GLU A 161 -51.89 6.11 -16.42
N CYS A 162 -53.23 6.12 -16.43
CA CYS A 162 -54.00 5.57 -15.33
C CYS A 162 -53.80 4.06 -15.23
N PHE A 163 -53.55 3.58 -14.01
CA PHE A 163 -53.51 2.17 -13.68
C PHE A 163 -54.15 1.94 -12.31
N ASP A 164 -55.27 1.23 -12.30
CA ASP A 164 -56.06 0.95 -11.09
C ASP A 164 -56.43 2.22 -10.29
N GLY A 165 -56.75 3.31 -10.98
CA GLY A 165 -57.18 4.59 -10.39
C GLY A 165 -56.03 5.48 -9.89
N LEU A 166 -54.78 5.07 -10.11
CA LEU A 166 -53.59 5.86 -9.81
C LEU A 166 -52.92 6.28 -11.13
N CYS A 167 -52.49 7.53 -11.18
CA CYS A 167 -51.65 8.00 -12.28
C CYS A 167 -50.22 7.48 -12.07
N ARG A 168 -49.70 6.73 -13.05
CA ARG A 168 -48.36 6.13 -12.96
C ARG A 168 -47.53 6.54 -14.17
N ASN A 169 -46.30 6.95 -13.91
CA ASN A 169 -45.31 7.12 -14.95
C ASN A 169 -44.98 5.77 -15.61
N THR A 170 -44.79 5.83 -16.92
CA THR A 170 -44.37 4.69 -17.73
C THR A 170 -42.91 4.87 -18.16
N VAL A 171 -42.55 4.47 -19.39
CA VAL A 171 -41.16 4.48 -19.85
C VAL A 171 -40.64 5.91 -19.91
N THR A 172 -39.48 6.15 -19.30
CA THR A 172 -38.76 7.44 -19.32
C THR A 172 -38.61 7.93 -20.78
N PRO A 173 -38.88 9.21 -21.08
CA PRO A 173 -38.90 9.72 -22.46
C PRO A 173 -37.53 9.71 -23.15
N CYS A 174 -36.45 9.68 -22.38
CA CYS A 174 -35.10 9.73 -22.89
C CYS A 174 -34.54 8.32 -23.11
N PRO A 175 -34.11 7.98 -24.33
CA PRO A 175 -33.52 6.68 -24.61
C PRO A 175 -32.18 6.55 -23.88
N GLU A 176 -31.88 5.35 -23.38
CA GLU A 176 -30.57 5.05 -22.83
C GLU A 176 -29.46 5.24 -23.89
N PRO A 177 -28.41 6.01 -23.60
CA PRO A 177 -27.30 6.18 -24.52
C PRO A 177 -26.53 4.86 -24.75
N PRO A 178 -25.89 4.70 -25.92
CA PRO A 178 -25.15 3.48 -26.24
C PRO A 178 -23.79 3.35 -25.53
N ASP A 179 -23.21 4.44 -25.03
CA ASP A 179 -21.94 4.45 -24.30
C ASP A 179 -22.23 4.63 -22.80
N PRO A 180 -21.75 3.76 -21.91
CA PRO A 180 -21.98 3.86 -20.46
C PRO A 180 -21.37 5.13 -19.84
N CYS A 181 -20.53 5.86 -20.56
CA CYS A 181 -20.00 7.15 -20.14
C CYS A 181 -20.81 8.36 -20.63
N ILE A 182 -21.98 8.11 -21.21
CA ILE A 182 -22.96 9.13 -21.57
C ILE A 182 -24.27 8.77 -20.85
N TYR A 183 -24.90 9.75 -20.22
CA TYR A 183 -26.28 9.63 -19.75
C TYR A 183 -27.15 10.63 -20.50
N ALA A 184 -28.42 10.27 -20.70
CA ALA A 184 -29.39 11.15 -21.33
C ALA A 184 -29.94 12.10 -20.27
N ALA A 185 -29.54 13.37 -20.33
CA ALA A 185 -30.10 14.41 -19.47
C ALA A 185 -31.39 14.94 -20.10
N CYS A 186 -32.44 14.97 -19.30
CA CYS A 186 -33.74 15.48 -19.70
C CYS A 186 -33.88 16.97 -19.38
N GLU A 187 -34.51 17.74 -20.28
CA GLU A 187 -34.78 19.18 -20.09
C GLU A 187 -36.29 19.44 -20.19
N GLU A 188 -36.91 19.74 -19.06
CA GLU A 188 -38.35 19.97 -18.93
C GLU A 188 -38.86 21.12 -19.78
N ALA A 189 -38.16 22.26 -19.73
CA ALA A 189 -38.60 23.50 -20.39
C ALA A 189 -38.70 23.36 -21.92
N THR A 190 -37.88 22.49 -22.52
CA THR A 190 -37.85 22.27 -23.97
C THR A 190 -38.42 20.92 -24.38
N ARG A 191 -38.73 20.03 -23.42
CA ARG A 191 -39.16 18.65 -23.65
C ARG A 191 -38.21 17.91 -24.61
N THR A 192 -36.91 18.00 -24.33
CA THR A 192 -35.83 17.42 -25.15
C THR A 192 -34.80 16.67 -24.32
N CYS A 193 -34.24 15.61 -24.88
CA CYS A 193 -33.08 14.91 -24.32
C CYS A 193 -31.78 15.48 -24.89
N ARG A 194 -30.76 15.57 -24.04
CA ARG A 194 -29.38 15.88 -24.45
C ARG A 194 -28.43 14.84 -23.87
N ASP A 195 -27.41 14.48 -24.62
CA ASP A 195 -26.34 13.63 -24.13
C ASP A 195 -25.42 14.45 -23.22
N ALA A 196 -25.16 13.94 -22.02
CA ALA A 196 -24.24 14.52 -21.07
C ALA A 196 -23.16 13.50 -20.68
N PRO A 197 -21.89 13.91 -20.60
CA PRO A 197 -20.82 13.01 -20.19
C PRO A 197 -20.94 12.67 -18.71
N VAL A 198 -20.79 11.39 -18.40
CA VAL A 198 -20.50 10.92 -17.04
C VAL A 198 -19.14 11.49 -16.61
N VAL A 199 -19.01 11.79 -15.31
CA VAL A 199 -17.79 12.37 -14.72
C VAL A 199 -16.56 11.52 -15.02
N ASP A 200 -15.47 12.19 -15.39
CA ASP A 200 -14.20 11.53 -15.68
C ASP A 200 -13.70 10.73 -14.45
N GLY A 201 -13.29 9.48 -14.67
CA GLY A 201 -12.84 8.55 -13.62
C GLY A 201 -13.91 7.60 -13.09
N MET A 202 -15.20 7.81 -13.40
CA MET A 202 -16.25 6.83 -13.09
C MET A 202 -16.04 5.54 -13.87
N MET A 203 -16.32 4.41 -13.22
CA MET A 203 -16.21 3.08 -13.83
C MET A 203 -17.32 2.89 -14.87
N CYS A 204 -16.97 2.33 -16.02
CA CYS A 204 -17.88 2.15 -17.15
C CYS A 204 -17.81 0.75 -17.79
N GLY A 205 -16.91 -0.10 -17.29
CA GLY A 205 -16.74 -1.49 -17.73
C GLY A 205 -16.45 -2.39 -16.54
N ALA A 206 -16.54 -3.70 -16.77
CA ALA A 206 -16.24 -4.69 -15.74
C ALA A 206 -14.75 -4.68 -15.37
N GLU A 207 -14.45 -5.07 -14.14
CA GLU A 207 -13.08 -5.49 -13.82
C GLU A 207 -12.68 -6.63 -14.75
N THR A 208 -11.57 -6.45 -15.45
CA THR A 208 -11.04 -7.44 -16.38
C THR A 208 -9.71 -7.97 -15.87
N ALA A 209 -9.29 -9.10 -16.42
CA ALA A 209 -7.98 -9.67 -16.12
C ALA A 209 -6.85 -8.63 -16.35
N CYS A 210 -5.83 -8.71 -15.51
CA CYS A 210 -4.83 -7.66 -15.27
C CYS A 210 -5.38 -6.39 -14.58
N GLY A 211 -6.36 -6.40 -13.66
CA GLY A 211 -6.69 -5.21 -12.84
C GLY A 211 -7.06 -3.92 -13.61
N ALA A 212 -7.33 -4.03 -14.91
CA ALA A 212 -7.61 -2.91 -15.77
C ALA A 212 -9.05 -2.50 -15.54
N ILE A 213 -9.22 -1.29 -15.03
CA ILE A 213 -10.50 -0.62 -14.91
C ILE A 213 -10.76 0.18 -16.17
N ASP A 214 -11.99 0.07 -16.68
CA ASP A 214 -12.45 0.96 -17.74
C ASP A 214 -13.11 2.17 -17.06
N VAL A 215 -12.60 3.36 -17.35
CA VAL A 215 -13.07 4.62 -16.77
C VAL A 215 -13.52 5.60 -17.83
N CYS A 216 -14.51 6.42 -17.50
CA CYS A 216 -14.97 7.50 -18.35
C CYS A 216 -13.89 8.57 -18.47
N ILE A 217 -13.56 8.96 -19.71
CA ILE A 217 -12.71 10.11 -20.01
C ILE A 217 -13.30 10.83 -21.22
N GLY A 218 -13.79 12.05 -21.01
CA GLY A 218 -14.40 12.87 -22.06
C GLY A 218 -15.65 12.23 -22.67
N GLY A 219 -16.49 11.58 -21.86
CA GLY A 219 -17.72 10.93 -22.31
C GLY A 219 -17.52 9.63 -23.10
N ARG A 220 -16.33 9.00 -22.99
CA ARG A 220 -16.04 7.69 -23.56
C ARG A 220 -15.49 6.75 -22.52
N CYS A 221 -15.91 5.50 -22.61
CA CYS A 221 -15.31 4.44 -21.80
C CYS A 221 -13.91 4.10 -22.32
N THR A 222 -12.89 4.37 -21.51
CA THR A 222 -11.47 4.16 -21.86
C THR A 222 -10.81 3.17 -20.92
N ARG A 223 -10.06 2.22 -21.49
CA ARG A 223 -9.30 1.24 -20.71
C ARG A 223 -8.02 1.85 -20.13
N ARG A 224 -7.89 1.87 -18.80
CA ARG A 224 -6.64 2.22 -18.12
C ARG A 224 -5.86 0.93 -17.81
N LEU A 225 -4.63 0.85 -18.33
CA LEU A 225 -3.71 -0.29 -18.16
C LEU A 225 -2.57 0.01 -17.16
N GLU A 226 -2.51 1.20 -16.58
CA GLU A 226 -1.45 1.59 -15.65
C GLU A 226 -1.67 0.96 -14.27
N GLY A 227 -0.68 0.20 -13.76
CA GLY A 227 -0.69 -0.41 -12.42
C GLY A 227 -1.36 -1.80 -12.32
N ALA A 228 -1.76 -2.35 -13.46
CA ALA A 228 -2.83 -3.34 -13.51
C ALA A 228 -2.37 -4.81 -13.22
N CYS A 229 -1.06 -5.07 -13.35
CA CYS A 229 -0.42 -6.32 -12.90
C CYS A 229 0.59 -6.12 -11.76
N ASP A 230 0.73 -4.90 -11.24
CA ASP A 230 1.73 -4.59 -10.21
C ASP A 230 1.36 -5.34 -8.93
N ASP A 231 2.18 -6.34 -8.58
CA ASP A 231 1.97 -7.13 -7.35
C ASP A 231 2.63 -6.48 -6.12
N GLY A 232 3.12 -5.25 -6.27
CA GLY A 232 3.80 -4.47 -5.24
C GLY A 232 5.18 -5.02 -4.91
N ASN A 233 5.66 -6.04 -5.62
CA ASN A 233 6.98 -6.61 -5.38
C ASN A 233 8.02 -5.93 -6.31
N PRO A 234 8.95 -5.14 -5.75
CA PRO A 234 10.00 -4.50 -6.54
C PRO A 234 10.98 -5.49 -7.20
N CYS A 235 10.85 -6.79 -6.91
CA CYS A 235 11.66 -7.86 -7.49
C CYS A 235 10.98 -8.66 -8.61
N THR A 236 9.84 -8.18 -9.08
CA THR A 236 9.18 -8.65 -10.30
C THR A 236 9.05 -7.50 -11.29
N ILE A 237 9.09 -7.84 -12.58
CA ILE A 237 8.66 -6.96 -13.66
C ILE A 237 7.32 -7.49 -14.10
N ASP A 238 6.25 -6.80 -13.71
CA ASP A 238 4.90 -7.21 -14.02
C ASP A 238 4.47 -6.67 -15.39
N ARG A 239 4.00 -7.57 -16.25
CA ARG A 239 3.56 -7.23 -17.60
C ARG A 239 2.17 -7.79 -17.82
N CYS A 240 1.27 -6.94 -18.27
CA CYS A 240 0.02 -7.42 -18.86
C CYS A 240 0.29 -7.78 -20.32
N VAL A 241 0.02 -9.02 -20.69
CA VAL A 241 0.26 -9.59 -22.01
C VAL A 241 -1.06 -9.97 -22.66
N THR A 242 -1.14 -9.83 -23.98
CA THR A 242 -2.25 -10.32 -24.80
C THR A 242 -1.70 -11.23 -25.89
N ASP A 243 -1.97 -12.52 -25.80
CA ASP A 243 -1.40 -13.53 -26.71
C ASP A 243 -1.92 -13.42 -28.15
N ALA A 244 -3.12 -12.85 -28.36
CA ALA A 244 -3.72 -12.67 -29.67
C ALA A 244 -4.84 -11.61 -29.67
N PRO A 245 -5.20 -11.03 -30.83
CA PRO A 245 -6.40 -10.20 -30.96
C PRO A 245 -7.65 -10.97 -30.52
N GLY A 246 -8.31 -10.50 -29.46
CA GLY A 246 -9.51 -11.13 -28.89
C GLY A 246 -9.26 -12.17 -27.80
N ALA A 247 -8.00 -12.47 -27.45
CA ALA A 247 -7.70 -13.24 -26.25
C ALA A 247 -7.83 -12.35 -24.99
N PRO A 248 -8.32 -12.90 -23.86
CA PRO A 248 -8.31 -12.16 -22.60
C PRO A 248 -6.86 -11.87 -22.17
N PRO A 249 -6.56 -10.65 -21.71
CA PRO A 249 -5.23 -10.32 -21.22
C PRO A 249 -4.89 -11.12 -19.95
N HIS A 250 -3.61 -11.42 -19.71
CA HIS A 250 -3.13 -12.07 -18.48
C HIS A 250 -1.84 -11.43 -17.97
N CYS A 251 -1.55 -11.62 -16.68
CA CYS A 251 -0.31 -11.13 -16.08
C CYS A 251 0.80 -12.17 -16.26
N GLU A 252 1.92 -11.72 -16.83
CA GLU A 252 3.19 -12.42 -16.81
C GLU A 252 4.16 -11.68 -15.89
N ARG A 253 5.01 -12.45 -15.22
CA ARG A 253 6.01 -11.92 -14.30
C ARG A 253 7.38 -12.43 -14.68
N ASP A 254 8.28 -11.49 -14.93
CA ASP A 254 9.70 -11.77 -15.05
C ASP A 254 10.40 -11.38 -13.75
N TYR A 255 11.47 -12.10 -13.40
CA TYR A 255 12.31 -11.71 -12.28
C TYR A 255 13.31 -10.66 -12.71
N VAL A 256 13.41 -9.58 -11.93
CA VAL A 256 14.57 -8.69 -12.04
C VAL A 256 15.83 -9.48 -11.67
N THR A 257 16.95 -9.08 -12.28
CA THR A 257 18.25 -9.72 -12.08
C THR A 257 18.58 -9.85 -10.58
N ASN A 258 19.08 -11.02 -10.18
CA ASN A 258 19.54 -11.24 -8.81
C ASN A 258 20.59 -10.18 -8.41
N GLY A 259 20.46 -9.61 -7.22
CA GLY A 259 21.33 -8.53 -6.74
C GLY A 259 20.83 -7.12 -7.04
N THR A 260 19.75 -6.95 -7.80
CA THR A 260 19.08 -5.64 -7.98
C THR A 260 18.60 -5.12 -6.63
N SER A 261 18.88 -3.86 -6.28
CA SER A 261 18.43 -3.27 -5.03
C SER A 261 16.90 -3.14 -4.99
N CYS A 262 16.28 -3.45 -3.86
CA CYS A 262 14.84 -3.30 -3.66
C CYS A 262 14.56 -2.60 -2.32
N THR A 263 13.35 -2.04 -2.16
CA THR A 263 12.92 -1.39 -0.91
C THR A 263 11.45 -1.72 -0.68
N MET A 264 11.15 -2.42 0.42
CA MET A 264 9.79 -2.50 0.98
C MET A 264 9.82 -1.95 2.40
N PRO A 265 8.74 -1.33 2.88
CA PRO A 265 8.63 -0.91 4.29
C PRO A 265 8.74 -2.15 5.20
N ASP A 266 9.77 -2.18 6.04
CA ASP A 266 10.02 -3.25 7.01
C ASP A 266 10.53 -2.64 8.32
N PRO A 267 9.84 -2.86 9.46
CA PRO A 267 10.26 -2.38 10.77
C PRO A 267 11.58 -2.99 11.29
N CYS A 268 12.05 -4.10 10.69
CA CYS A 268 13.34 -4.74 10.97
C CYS A 268 14.44 -4.36 9.96
N GLY A 269 14.17 -3.45 9.03
CA GLY A 269 15.14 -2.96 8.04
C GLY A 269 16.28 -2.20 8.71
N GLY A 270 17.35 -2.91 9.07
CA GLY A 270 18.65 -2.28 9.29
C GLY A 270 19.07 -1.48 8.05
N ALA A 271 20.06 -0.60 8.21
CA ALA A 271 20.59 0.26 7.14
C ALA A 271 21.29 -0.50 5.97
N GLY A 272 21.06 -1.80 5.81
CA GLY A 272 21.62 -2.64 4.75
C GLY A 272 20.80 -2.57 3.45
N PRO A 273 21.44 -2.64 2.27
CA PRO A 273 20.73 -2.68 1.00
C PRO A 273 19.97 -4.01 0.85
N ARG A 274 18.67 -3.98 0.57
CA ARG A 274 17.91 -5.20 0.20
C ARG A 274 18.13 -5.53 -1.26
N VAL A 275 18.08 -6.80 -1.63
CA VAL A 275 18.31 -7.24 -3.02
C VAL A 275 17.30 -8.29 -3.48
N CYS A 276 17.04 -8.32 -4.77
CA CYS A 276 16.22 -9.34 -5.40
C CYS A 276 16.99 -10.66 -5.51
N VAL A 277 16.37 -11.76 -5.07
CA VAL A 277 16.86 -13.13 -5.30
C VAL A 277 15.67 -14.01 -5.69
N ALA A 278 15.72 -14.56 -6.91
CA ALA A 278 14.67 -15.43 -7.47
C ALA A 278 13.26 -14.82 -7.32
N GLY A 279 13.12 -13.53 -7.65
CA GLY A 279 11.85 -12.81 -7.58
C GLY A 279 11.44 -12.30 -6.21
N ASN A 280 12.22 -12.53 -5.14
CA ASN A 280 11.88 -12.08 -3.79
C ASN A 280 12.79 -10.92 -3.35
N CYS A 281 12.19 -9.86 -2.80
CA CYS A 281 12.93 -8.78 -2.15
C CYS A 281 13.38 -9.19 -0.75
N ILE A 282 14.53 -9.84 -0.66
CA ILE A 282 15.10 -10.28 0.61
C ILE A 282 16.03 -9.19 1.16
N ALA A 283 16.10 -9.07 2.48
CA ALA A 283 17.23 -8.37 3.07
C ALA A 283 18.50 -9.11 2.61
N ALA A 284 19.42 -8.39 1.96
CA ALA A 284 20.79 -8.90 1.89
C ALA A 284 21.19 -9.00 3.37
N ALA A 285 21.45 -10.21 3.88
CA ALA A 285 21.40 -10.45 5.32
C ALA A 285 22.30 -9.43 6.05
N ASP A 286 21.62 -8.46 6.66
CA ASP A 286 22.14 -7.32 7.40
C ASP A 286 20.98 -6.93 8.31
N ALA A 287 20.75 -7.76 9.33
CA ALA A 287 19.88 -7.43 10.43
C ALA A 287 20.76 -6.88 11.57
N PRO A 288 20.28 -5.91 12.36
CA PRO A 288 20.96 -5.39 13.56
C PRO A 288 21.19 -6.44 14.68
N CYS A 289 21.02 -7.73 14.39
CA CYS A 289 21.02 -8.83 15.33
C CYS A 289 22.28 -9.71 15.27
N GLY A 290 23.19 -9.50 14.31
CA GLY A 290 24.41 -10.31 14.21
C GLY A 290 25.22 -10.30 15.51
N ASP A 291 25.51 -11.48 16.05
CA ASP A 291 26.12 -11.64 17.37
C ASP A 291 27.63 -11.89 17.33
N GLY A 292 28.25 -11.83 16.14
CA GLY A 292 29.68 -12.09 15.99
C GLY A 292 30.05 -13.57 15.82
N SER A 293 29.08 -14.47 15.65
CA SER A 293 29.32 -15.91 15.57
C SER A 293 28.62 -16.55 14.36
N LEU A 294 29.32 -17.48 13.68
CA LEU A 294 28.75 -18.26 12.57
C LEU A 294 27.79 -19.38 13.02
N CYS A 295 27.63 -19.58 14.33
CA CYS A 295 26.93 -20.71 14.94
C CYS A 295 25.62 -20.33 15.63
N THR A 296 25.21 -19.07 15.52
CA THR A 296 24.08 -18.54 16.26
C THR A 296 23.30 -17.66 15.31
N VAL A 297 22.18 -18.18 14.82
CA VAL A 297 21.29 -17.38 13.98
C VAL A 297 20.36 -16.62 14.90
N THR A 298 20.43 -15.29 14.84
CA THR A 298 19.46 -14.42 15.49
C THR A 298 18.40 -14.01 14.48
N VAL A 299 17.12 -14.06 14.87
CA VAL A 299 16.00 -13.58 14.07
C VAL A 299 15.44 -12.30 14.70
N CYS A 300 15.14 -11.32 13.85
CA CYS A 300 14.42 -10.12 14.25
C CYS A 300 12.94 -10.48 14.41
N GLY A 301 12.42 -10.37 15.63
CA GLY A 301 11.00 -10.51 15.96
C GLY A 301 10.27 -9.17 15.91
N GLU A 302 8.97 -9.21 16.23
CA GLU A 302 8.12 -8.02 16.32
C GLU A 302 8.73 -6.95 17.24
N GLY A 303 8.69 -5.69 16.81
CA GLY A 303 9.24 -4.57 17.57
C GLY A 303 10.78 -4.45 17.53
N ALA A 304 11.44 -5.04 16.53
CA ALA A 304 12.89 -5.02 16.34
C ALA A 304 13.71 -5.74 17.43
N ALA A 305 13.11 -6.72 18.11
CA ALA A 305 13.78 -7.53 19.13
C ALA A 305 14.56 -8.70 18.50
N CYS A 306 15.85 -8.84 18.82
CA CYS A 306 16.68 -9.95 18.34
C CYS A 306 16.54 -11.17 19.27
N THR A 307 16.20 -12.33 18.70
CA THR A 307 16.11 -13.60 19.45
C THR A 307 16.98 -14.67 18.80
N ALA A 308 17.74 -15.39 19.62
CA ALA A 308 18.52 -16.53 19.14
C ALA A 308 17.59 -17.68 18.74
N VAL A 309 17.78 -18.22 17.54
CA VAL A 309 17.06 -19.40 17.08
C VAL A 309 17.74 -20.64 17.64
N SER A 310 16.93 -21.52 18.23
CA SER A 310 17.34 -22.86 18.63
C SER A 310 16.38 -23.89 18.04
N PRO A 311 16.88 -24.96 17.40
CA PRO A 311 18.30 -25.33 17.28
C PRO A 311 19.06 -24.50 16.22
N THR A 312 20.36 -24.34 16.42
CA THR A 312 21.29 -23.79 15.42
C THR A 312 21.16 -24.55 14.09
N PRO A 313 21.13 -23.86 12.93
CA PRO A 313 21.14 -24.51 11.63
C PRO A 313 22.36 -25.43 11.47
N ALA A 314 22.13 -26.61 10.90
CA ALA A 314 23.22 -27.54 10.66
C ALA A 314 24.16 -27.00 9.56
N ILE A 315 25.45 -26.88 9.89
CA ILE A 315 26.48 -26.52 8.90
C ILE A 315 26.61 -27.68 7.89
N PRO A 316 26.47 -27.43 6.57
CA PRO A 316 26.60 -28.47 5.56
C PRO A 316 28.00 -29.12 5.58
N LEU A 317 28.04 -30.45 5.52
CA LEU A 317 29.29 -31.22 5.48
C LEU A 317 29.70 -31.52 4.03
N LEU A 318 30.91 -31.12 3.66
CA LEU A 318 31.54 -31.43 2.38
C LEU A 318 32.64 -32.48 2.57
N ALA A 319 32.70 -33.42 1.63
CA ALA A 319 33.75 -34.42 1.57
C ALA A 319 34.97 -33.89 0.80
N CYS A 320 36.16 -34.40 1.12
CA CYS A 320 37.34 -34.15 0.31
C CYS A 320 37.13 -34.62 -1.15
N GLY A 321 37.53 -33.78 -2.11
CA GLY A 321 37.31 -34.01 -3.54
C GLY A 321 35.91 -33.65 -4.04
N SER A 322 35.03 -33.13 -3.18
CA SER A 322 33.68 -32.69 -3.56
C SER A 322 33.62 -31.19 -3.87
N GLY A 323 32.53 -30.79 -4.52
CA GLY A 323 32.21 -29.38 -4.71
C GLY A 323 30.71 -29.13 -4.64
N ILE A 324 30.35 -27.86 -4.46
CA ILE A 324 28.96 -27.39 -4.30
C ILE A 324 28.79 -26.05 -5.02
N THR A 325 27.63 -25.86 -5.64
CA THR A 325 27.19 -24.54 -6.11
C THR A 325 26.38 -23.87 -5.02
N ALA A 326 26.75 -22.65 -4.64
CA ALA A 326 26.16 -21.92 -3.53
C ALA A 326 26.24 -20.41 -3.71
N SER A 327 25.76 -19.66 -2.71
CA SER A 327 25.87 -18.20 -2.72
C SER A 327 25.98 -17.60 -1.32
N THR A 328 26.51 -16.39 -1.24
CA THR A 328 26.51 -15.52 -0.05
C THR A 328 25.42 -14.44 -0.12
N PHE A 329 24.54 -14.46 -1.12
CA PHE A 329 23.46 -13.47 -1.22
C PHE A 329 22.45 -13.58 -0.08
N THR A 330 22.19 -14.82 0.36
CA THR A 330 21.30 -15.15 1.47
C THR A 330 22.06 -15.44 2.77
N GLY A 331 23.39 -15.44 2.73
CA GLY A 331 24.26 -15.69 3.88
C GLY A 331 24.25 -14.50 4.83
N ALA A 332 24.24 -14.78 6.14
CA ALA A 332 24.31 -13.78 7.23
C ALA A 332 25.54 -12.88 7.10
N ASN A 333 25.60 -11.75 7.81
CA ASN A 333 26.80 -10.90 7.90
C ASN A 333 27.13 -10.68 9.38
N ASP A 334 27.32 -11.80 10.09
CA ASP A 334 27.49 -11.83 11.53
C ASP A 334 28.96 -11.61 11.92
N VAL A 335 29.93 -11.88 11.04
CA VAL A 335 31.35 -11.91 11.37
C VAL A 335 32.18 -11.03 10.43
N THR A 336 32.59 -9.87 10.94
CA THR A 336 33.37 -8.93 10.13
C THR A 336 34.88 -9.10 10.21
N THR A 337 35.37 -9.89 11.17
CA THR A 337 36.80 -10.09 11.45
C THR A 337 37.10 -11.53 11.82
N TYR A 338 38.06 -12.13 11.10
CA TYR A 338 38.47 -13.52 11.24
C TYR A 338 39.90 -13.59 11.79
N GLY A 339 40.05 -13.19 13.05
CA GLY A 339 41.35 -13.12 13.72
C GLY A 339 42.35 -12.27 12.94
N THR A 340 43.51 -12.85 12.63
CA THR A 340 44.56 -12.19 11.84
C THR A 340 44.46 -12.44 10.33
N CYS A 341 43.54 -13.30 9.88
CA CYS A 341 43.44 -13.67 8.47
C CYS A 341 42.82 -12.58 7.60
N ALA A 342 41.77 -11.93 8.11
CA ALA A 342 41.01 -10.93 7.39
C ALA A 342 40.20 -10.07 8.36
N SER A 343 39.97 -8.82 7.99
CA SER A 343 39.09 -7.89 8.68
C SER A 343 38.36 -7.01 7.67
N GLY A 344 37.23 -6.44 8.07
CA GLY A 344 36.39 -5.63 7.19
C GLY A 344 35.70 -6.46 6.10
N LEU A 345 35.51 -7.75 6.35
CA LEU A 345 34.56 -8.54 5.59
C LEU A 345 33.17 -8.09 6.07
N THR A 346 32.33 -7.63 5.17
CA THR A 346 31.00 -7.12 5.51
C THR A 346 29.96 -7.69 4.54
N GLY A 347 30.31 -8.80 3.90
CA GLY A 347 29.53 -9.50 2.91
C GLY A 347 28.65 -10.54 3.57
N GLY A 348 28.00 -11.35 2.75
CA GLY A 348 27.33 -12.53 3.30
C GLY A 348 28.33 -13.65 3.57
N GLU A 349 28.10 -14.43 4.62
CA GLU A 349 28.84 -15.62 4.99
C GLU A 349 28.17 -16.89 4.47
N ALA A 350 28.97 -17.77 3.88
CA ALA A 350 28.58 -19.14 3.61
C ALA A 350 29.60 -20.07 4.27
N VAL A 351 29.12 -20.98 5.12
CA VAL A 351 29.96 -21.82 5.98
C VAL A 351 29.76 -23.28 5.65
N TYR A 352 30.87 -24.02 5.52
CA TYR A 352 30.87 -25.46 5.20
C TYR A 352 31.83 -26.20 6.13
N ALA A 353 31.40 -27.33 6.68
CA ALA A 353 32.25 -28.24 7.43
C ALA A 353 32.99 -29.17 6.47
N VAL A 354 34.24 -29.50 6.80
CA VAL A 354 35.06 -30.47 6.06
C VAL A 354 35.75 -31.41 7.03
N ASP A 355 35.50 -32.70 6.89
CA ASP A 355 36.17 -33.76 7.68
C ASP A 355 37.43 -34.22 6.95
N LEU A 356 38.61 -34.02 7.57
CA LEU A 356 39.89 -34.32 6.95
C LEU A 356 40.40 -35.73 7.31
N PRO A 357 41.06 -36.44 6.37
CA PRO A 357 41.70 -37.73 6.66
C PRO A 357 42.82 -37.57 7.68
N ALA A 358 43.20 -38.64 8.40
CA ALA A 358 44.27 -38.58 9.40
C ALA A 358 45.64 -38.27 8.78
N GLY A 359 46.51 -37.59 9.53
CA GLY A 359 47.87 -37.24 9.11
C GLY A 359 48.07 -35.74 8.93
N THR A 360 48.99 -35.35 8.06
CA THR A 360 49.16 -33.95 7.64
C THR A 360 48.48 -33.78 6.29
N VAL A 361 47.54 -32.84 6.19
CA VAL A 361 46.71 -32.65 4.99
C VAL A 361 46.86 -31.23 4.47
N ARG A 362 47.00 -31.06 3.16
CA ARG A 362 46.90 -29.78 2.47
C ARG A 362 45.47 -29.57 2.01
N LEU A 363 44.69 -28.87 2.83
CA LEU A 363 43.33 -28.48 2.50
C LEU A 363 43.38 -27.28 1.54
N THR A 364 42.76 -27.44 0.37
CA THR A 364 42.58 -26.36 -0.63
C THR A 364 41.10 -26.15 -0.89
N ALA A 365 40.64 -24.92 -0.77
CA ALA A 365 39.29 -24.51 -1.13
C ALA A 365 39.37 -23.51 -2.28
N THR A 366 38.63 -23.72 -3.37
CA THR A 366 38.70 -22.90 -4.58
C THR A 366 37.31 -22.55 -5.08
N LEU A 367 37.09 -21.29 -5.42
CA LEU A 367 35.89 -20.78 -6.06
C LEU A 367 36.07 -20.76 -7.57
N SER A 368 35.02 -21.12 -8.29
CA SER A 368 34.86 -20.97 -9.73
C SER A 368 33.46 -20.44 -10.06
N GLU A 369 33.23 -20.03 -11.32
CA GLU A 369 31.92 -19.54 -11.78
C GLU A 369 31.37 -18.39 -10.93
N VAL A 370 32.27 -17.53 -10.45
CA VAL A 370 31.92 -16.46 -9.50
C VAL A 370 31.15 -15.35 -10.22
N VAL A 371 29.90 -15.13 -9.79
CA VAL A 371 29.09 -13.97 -10.15
C VAL A 371 28.89 -13.15 -8.88
N ALA A 372 29.56 -12.00 -8.79
CA ALA A 372 29.63 -11.24 -7.54
C ALA A 372 29.58 -9.72 -7.77
N ASN A 373 29.12 -8.98 -6.76
CA ASN A 373 29.22 -7.51 -6.70
C ASN A 373 30.51 -7.03 -5.98
N GLY A 374 31.50 -7.92 -5.84
CA GLY A 374 32.81 -7.65 -5.26
C GLY A 374 33.68 -8.90 -5.23
N THR A 375 34.83 -8.85 -4.55
CA THR A 375 35.76 -10.00 -4.50
C THR A 375 35.47 -10.87 -3.27
N PRO A 376 35.03 -12.13 -3.45
CA PRO A 376 34.88 -13.04 -2.32
C PRO A 376 36.25 -13.43 -1.76
N THR A 377 36.29 -13.58 -0.44
CA THR A 377 37.40 -14.11 0.34
C THR A 377 37.00 -15.49 0.84
N VAL A 378 37.88 -16.47 0.64
CA VAL A 378 37.74 -17.82 1.17
C VAL A 378 38.64 -17.94 2.39
N LEU A 379 38.11 -18.46 3.49
CA LEU A 379 38.81 -18.64 4.75
C LEU A 379 38.73 -20.09 5.21
N VAL A 380 39.75 -20.53 5.94
CA VAL A 380 39.79 -21.82 6.64
C VAL A 380 39.86 -21.58 8.13
N LEU A 381 38.89 -22.09 8.89
CA LEU A 381 38.78 -21.95 10.34
C LEU A 381 38.96 -23.30 11.03
N GLY A 382 39.59 -23.29 12.21
CA GLY A 382 39.72 -24.47 13.07
C GLY A 382 38.46 -24.79 13.89
N ASP A 383 37.60 -23.79 14.08
CA ASP A 383 36.32 -23.84 14.79
C ASP A 383 35.34 -22.85 14.12
N ALA A 384 34.12 -23.30 13.82
CA ALA A 384 33.12 -22.44 13.18
C ALA A 384 32.67 -21.30 14.10
N CYS A 385 32.62 -21.54 15.41
CA CYS A 385 32.06 -20.59 16.35
C CYS A 385 33.12 -19.63 16.92
N ASP A 386 34.38 -19.81 16.53
CA ASP A 386 35.48 -18.92 16.88
C ASP A 386 36.13 -18.38 15.60
N PRO A 387 35.72 -17.19 15.11
CA PRO A 387 36.34 -16.54 13.96
C PRO A 387 37.85 -16.28 14.13
N ALA A 388 38.34 -16.18 15.37
CA ALA A 388 39.77 -16.02 15.63
C ALA A 388 40.57 -17.31 15.40
N SER A 389 39.89 -18.46 15.28
CA SER A 389 40.51 -19.76 14.92
C SER A 389 40.93 -19.85 13.44
N CYS A 390 40.83 -18.75 12.68
CA CYS A 390 41.22 -18.73 11.28
C CYS A 390 42.69 -19.12 11.08
N VAL A 391 42.91 -20.03 10.14
CA VAL A 391 44.20 -20.61 9.79
C VAL A 391 44.78 -19.97 8.53
N ALA A 392 43.94 -19.68 7.54
CA ALA A 392 44.36 -19.09 6.27
C ALA A 392 43.19 -18.39 5.56
N SER A 393 43.50 -17.44 4.68
CA SER A 393 42.55 -16.75 3.80
C SER A 393 43.10 -16.50 2.39
N GLY A 394 42.23 -16.27 1.41
CA GLY A 394 42.61 -15.91 0.03
C GLY A 394 41.44 -15.46 -0.85
N ALA A 395 41.72 -14.69 -1.92
CA ALA A 395 40.73 -13.91 -2.67
C ALA A 395 39.96 -14.65 -3.79
N SER A 396 39.83 -15.98 -3.68
CA SER A 396 39.06 -16.92 -4.56
C SER A 396 39.57 -18.36 -4.36
N SER A 397 40.74 -18.52 -3.77
CA SER A 397 41.28 -19.81 -3.39
C SER A 397 42.15 -19.63 -2.15
N VAL A 398 42.14 -20.63 -1.28
CA VAL A 398 42.97 -20.69 -0.08
C VAL A 398 43.51 -22.10 0.06
N ALA A 399 44.76 -22.23 0.47
CA ALA A 399 45.37 -23.50 0.80
C ALA A 399 46.08 -23.43 2.15
N ALA A 400 45.84 -24.41 3.02
CA ALA A 400 46.43 -24.51 4.34
C ALA A 400 46.92 -25.94 4.60
N THR A 401 48.12 -26.06 5.18
CA THR A 401 48.59 -27.35 5.71
C THR A 401 48.12 -27.48 7.15
N VAL A 402 47.29 -28.47 7.42
CA VAL A 402 46.56 -28.63 8.67
C VAL A 402 46.71 -30.05 9.23
N THR A 403 46.37 -30.20 10.52
CA THR A 403 46.36 -31.52 11.16
C THR A 403 45.09 -32.24 10.77
N GLY A 404 45.23 -33.35 10.06
CA GLY A 404 44.15 -34.23 9.65
C GLY A 404 43.57 -35.07 10.80
N GLY A 405 42.45 -35.75 10.54
CA GLY A 405 41.72 -36.53 11.55
C GLY A 405 40.80 -35.69 12.45
N ARG A 406 40.52 -34.45 12.02
CA ARG A 406 39.58 -33.53 12.66
C ARG A 406 38.85 -32.71 11.61
N ARG A 407 37.78 -32.05 12.06
CA ARG A 407 36.98 -31.13 11.25
C ARG A 407 37.64 -29.75 11.16
N TYR A 408 37.50 -29.14 9.98
CA TYR A 408 37.76 -27.73 9.69
C TYR A 408 36.54 -27.11 9.03
N TYR A 409 36.51 -25.79 8.94
CA TYR A 409 35.41 -25.06 8.32
C TYR A 409 35.94 -24.15 7.22
N VAL A 410 35.25 -24.15 6.09
CA VAL A 410 35.51 -23.24 4.98
C VAL A 410 34.43 -22.19 4.98
N VAL A 411 34.84 -20.92 5.03
CA VAL A 411 33.94 -19.78 5.00
C VAL A 411 34.18 -19.00 3.72
N VAL A 412 33.11 -18.61 3.04
CA VAL A 412 33.16 -17.66 1.94
C VAL A 412 32.45 -16.40 2.38
N ASP A 413 33.14 -15.28 2.29
CA ASP A 413 32.67 -13.95 2.73
C ASP A 413 33.25 -12.88 1.77
N GLY A 414 32.99 -11.60 1.95
CA GLY A 414 33.44 -10.54 1.06
C GLY A 414 33.55 -9.18 1.76
N ALA A 415 34.47 -8.32 1.32
CA ALA A 415 34.59 -6.97 1.86
C ALA A 415 33.60 -6.00 1.18
N ALA A 416 33.28 -4.88 1.83
CA ALA A 416 32.44 -3.83 1.28
C ALA A 416 31.08 -4.35 0.75
N ASN A 417 30.45 -5.23 1.52
CA ASN A 417 29.15 -5.85 1.23
C ASN A 417 29.17 -6.73 -0.04
N ALA A 418 30.34 -7.28 -0.37
CA ALA A 418 30.49 -8.20 -1.48
C ALA A 418 29.74 -9.52 -1.21
N ARG A 419 28.90 -9.90 -2.15
CA ARG A 419 28.09 -11.10 -2.20
C ARG A 419 28.29 -11.77 -3.56
N ALA A 420 28.28 -13.09 -3.57
CA ALA A 420 28.67 -13.89 -4.71
C ALA A 420 27.81 -15.15 -4.82
N ALA A 421 27.46 -15.53 -6.04
CA ALA A 421 27.13 -16.91 -6.40
C ALA A 421 28.41 -17.56 -6.94
N PHE A 422 28.67 -18.81 -6.55
CA PHE A 422 29.93 -19.49 -6.87
C PHE A 422 29.78 -21.01 -6.83
N SER A 423 30.73 -21.68 -7.47
CA SER A 423 31.01 -23.11 -7.30
C SER A 423 32.25 -23.27 -6.42
N LEU A 424 32.11 -23.91 -5.25
CA LEU A 424 33.19 -24.18 -4.30
C LEU A 424 33.68 -25.61 -4.46
N ALA A 425 34.98 -25.81 -4.64
CA ALA A 425 35.62 -27.12 -4.71
C ALA A 425 36.60 -27.31 -3.54
N ILE A 426 36.58 -28.49 -2.92
CA ILE A 426 37.43 -28.88 -1.78
C ILE A 426 38.40 -29.98 -2.21
N ASP A 427 39.70 -29.74 -2.06
CA ASP A 427 40.77 -30.72 -2.23
C ASP A 427 41.53 -30.94 -0.92
N CYS A 428 41.88 -32.20 -0.65
CA CYS A 428 42.60 -32.61 0.55
C CYS A 428 43.75 -33.52 0.14
N SER A 429 44.91 -32.93 -0.13
CA SER A 429 46.11 -33.63 -0.64
C SER A 429 47.18 -33.91 0.41
#